data_AF-A0A7Y4QPM1-F1
#
_entry.id   AF-A0A7Y4QPM1-F1
#
_cell.length_a   1.000
_cell.length_b   1.000
_cell.length_c   1.000
_cell.angle_alpha   90.00
_cell.angle_beta   90.00
_cell.angle_gamma   90.00
#
_symmetry.space_group_name_H-M   'P 1'
#
loop_
_entity.id
_entity.type
_entity.pdbx_description
1 polymer ?
#
loop_
_entity_poly.entity_id
_entity_poly.type
_entity_poly.pdbx_seq_one_letter_code
_entity_poly.pdbx_strand_id
1 'polypeptide(L)'
;MNTLNKILLGLAGVIGFSACAFAQNYSIDWFTIDGGGGTSTGGVYSVSGTIGQPDAGGPMTNGQYSVTGGFWALPTAVQVTGAPTLTIAPASPGNATISWTPNTPGYVLQQTAILSPANWTNSPSGSTNPIVVPATLQSKFYRLFKP
;
A
#
# COMPACT_ATOMS: atom_id res chain seq x y z
N MET A 1 56.99 -43.32 -23.54
CA MET A 1 56.05 -42.41 -24.25
C MET A 1 56.78 -41.11 -24.54
N ASN A 2 56.88 -40.69 -25.80
CA ASN A 2 57.59 -39.46 -26.20
C ASN A 2 56.80 -38.21 -25.76
N THR A 3 57.46 -37.05 -25.75
CA THR A 3 56.86 -35.77 -25.29
C THR A 3 55.60 -35.40 -26.08
N LEU A 4 55.57 -35.74 -27.37
CA LEU A 4 54.42 -35.50 -28.26
C LEU A 4 53.16 -36.27 -27.81
N ASN A 5 53.31 -37.54 -27.43
CA ASN A 5 52.19 -38.37 -26.96
C ASN A 5 51.61 -37.87 -25.63
N LYS A 6 52.45 -37.29 -24.75
CA LYS A 6 51.98 -36.66 -23.50
C LYS A 6 51.16 -35.41 -23.77
N ILE A 7 51.58 -34.59 -24.73
CA ILE A 7 50.87 -33.37 -25.16
C ILE A 7 49.52 -33.75 -25.79
N LEU A 8 49.50 -34.76 -26.66
CA LEU A 8 48.28 -35.25 -27.31
C LEU A 8 47.26 -35.80 -26.29
N LEU A 9 47.70 -36.60 -25.31
CA LEU A 9 46.81 -37.07 -24.24
C LEU A 9 46.30 -35.94 -23.35
N GLY A 10 47.15 -34.96 -23.01
CA GLY A 10 46.74 -33.78 -22.24
C GLY A 10 45.70 -32.95 -22.99
N LEU A 11 45.90 -32.73 -24.29
CA LEU A 11 44.98 -31.97 -25.14
C LEU A 11 43.64 -32.71 -25.29
N ALA A 12 43.67 -34.03 -25.49
CA ALA A 12 42.46 -34.85 -25.54
C ALA A 12 41.66 -34.80 -24.23
N GLY A 13 42.35 -34.76 -23.07
CA GLY A 13 41.72 -34.60 -21.76
C GLY A 13 41.01 -33.26 -21.58
N VAL A 14 41.62 -32.16 -22.05
CA VAL A 14 41.05 -30.80 -21.96
C VAL A 14 39.83 -30.63 -22.88
N ILE A 15 39.89 -31.20 -24.09
CA ILE A 15 38.76 -31.18 -25.04
C ILE A 15 37.59 -32.04 -24.51
N GLY A 16 37.88 -33.19 -23.89
CA GLY A 16 36.87 -34.05 -23.27
C GLY A 16 36.16 -33.40 -22.08
N PHE A 17 36.88 -32.65 -21.24
CA PHE A 17 36.29 -31.94 -20.09
C PHE A 17 35.49 -30.69 -20.47
N SER A 18 35.81 -30.04 -21.59
CA SER A 18 35.00 -28.89 -22.07
C SER A 18 33.65 -29.32 -22.65
N ALA A 19 33.53 -30.57 -23.10
CA ALA A 19 32.32 -31.12 -23.71
C ALA A 19 31.24 -31.56 -22.70
N CYS A 20 31.54 -31.62 -21.40
CA CYS A 20 30.58 -31.99 -20.35
C CYS A 20 29.99 -30.79 -19.59
N ALA A 21 30.27 -29.55 -20.02
CA ALA A 21 29.60 -28.37 -19.48
C ALA A 21 28.21 -28.22 -20.11
N PHE A 22 27.19 -28.84 -19.50
CA PHE A 22 25.81 -28.57 -19.87
C PHE A 22 25.45 -27.13 -19.47
N ALA A 23 25.08 -26.30 -20.44
CA ALA A 23 24.41 -25.04 -20.14
C ALA A 23 23.11 -25.36 -19.40
N GLN A 24 22.97 -24.80 -18.21
CA GLN A 24 21.77 -24.91 -17.40
C GLN A 24 20.60 -24.22 -18.12
N ASN A 25 19.56 -25.01 -18.46
CA ASN A 25 18.36 -24.52 -19.13
C ASN A 25 17.41 -23.91 -18.08
N TYR A 26 17.79 -22.74 -17.58
CA TYR A 26 16.88 -21.94 -16.76
C TYR A 26 16.03 -21.08 -17.68
N SER A 27 14.73 -21.37 -17.71
CA SER A 27 13.73 -20.47 -18.25
C SER A 27 12.99 -19.79 -17.11
N ILE A 28 12.74 -18.49 -17.25
CA ILE A 28 11.73 -17.80 -16.47
C ILE A 28 10.46 -17.90 -17.31
N ASP A 29 9.67 -18.94 -17.06
CA ASP A 29 8.46 -19.22 -17.84
C ASP A 29 7.37 -18.16 -17.62
N TRP A 30 7.47 -17.38 -16.54
CA TRP A 30 6.57 -16.28 -16.25
C TRP A 30 7.23 -15.21 -15.36
N PHE A 31 6.93 -13.95 -15.65
CA PHE A 31 7.33 -12.78 -14.86
C PHE A 31 6.28 -11.68 -14.98
N THR A 32 6.26 -10.76 -14.02
CA THR A 32 5.49 -9.52 -14.06
C THR A 32 6.41 -8.31 -13.94
N ILE A 33 6.00 -7.19 -14.54
CA ILE A 33 6.61 -5.87 -14.30
C ILE A 33 5.66 -5.10 -13.39
N ASP A 34 5.94 -5.13 -12.10
CA ASP A 34 5.04 -4.63 -11.04
C ASP A 34 5.30 -3.15 -10.71
N GLY A 35 5.24 -2.32 -11.75
CA GLY A 35 5.54 -0.89 -11.67
C GLY A 35 5.14 -0.15 -12.93
N GLY A 36 3.88 -0.31 -13.36
CA GLY A 36 3.31 0.42 -14.49
C GLY A 36 2.62 1.71 -14.06
N GLY A 37 2.53 2.68 -14.97
CA GLY A 37 1.85 3.95 -14.73
C GLY A 37 2.32 5.04 -15.68
N GLY A 38 1.65 6.19 -15.65
CA GLY A 38 2.00 7.33 -16.48
C GLY A 38 1.03 8.48 -16.36
N THR A 39 1.40 9.59 -16.97
CA THR A 39 0.57 10.80 -17.08
C THR A 39 0.04 10.88 -18.51
N SER A 40 -1.29 10.87 -18.66
CA SER A 40 -1.97 11.21 -19.90
C SER A 40 -2.40 12.67 -19.86
N THR A 41 -2.15 13.40 -20.95
CA THR A 41 -2.51 14.82 -21.07
C THR A 41 -3.44 15.05 -22.25
N GLY A 42 -4.43 15.91 -22.07
CA GLY A 42 -5.35 16.37 -23.12
C GLY A 42 -5.69 17.84 -22.92
N GLY A 43 -5.00 18.73 -23.64
CA GLY A 43 -5.12 20.18 -23.43
C GLY A 43 -4.64 20.61 -22.05
N VAL A 44 -5.48 21.32 -21.29
CA VAL A 44 -5.19 21.77 -19.92
C VAL A 44 -5.39 20.67 -18.86
N TYR A 45 -5.86 19.49 -19.25
CA TYR A 45 -6.12 18.40 -18.31
C TYR A 45 -4.98 17.39 -18.30
N SER A 46 -4.65 16.95 -17.09
CA SER A 46 -3.65 15.91 -16.82
C SER A 46 -4.27 14.84 -15.93
N VAL A 47 -4.11 13.58 -16.32
CA VAL A 47 -4.52 12.42 -15.55
C VAL A 47 -3.28 11.57 -15.33
N SER A 48 -2.84 11.47 -14.08
CA SER A 48 -1.75 10.57 -13.69
C SER A 48 -2.34 9.34 -13.02
N GLY A 49 -1.93 8.16 -13.47
CA GLY A 49 -2.40 6.89 -12.95
C GLY A 49 -1.27 5.88 -12.88
N THR A 50 -1.49 4.82 -12.11
CA THR A 50 -0.54 3.72 -11.95
C THR A 50 -1.28 2.40 -12.08
N ILE A 51 -0.63 1.39 -12.65
CA ILE A 51 -1.13 0.03 -12.75
C ILE A 51 -0.56 -0.73 -11.55
N GLY A 52 -1.36 -0.91 -10.49
CA GLY A 52 -1.01 -1.72 -9.33
C GLY A 52 -1.45 -3.17 -9.53
N GLN A 53 -0.67 -4.13 -9.00
CA GLN A 53 -1.11 -5.51 -8.92
C GLN A 53 -2.25 -5.65 -7.89
N PRO A 54 -3.40 -6.25 -8.23
CA PRO A 54 -4.41 -6.65 -7.26
C PRO A 54 -4.00 -7.88 -6.43
N ASP A 55 -2.84 -8.49 -6.72
CA ASP A 55 -2.37 -9.74 -6.09
C ASP A 55 -1.96 -9.56 -4.62
N ALA A 56 -1.66 -8.32 -4.22
CA ALA A 56 -1.80 -7.94 -2.81
C ALA A 56 -3.30 -7.82 -2.51
N GLY A 57 -3.92 -8.91 -2.07
CA GLY A 57 -5.32 -8.95 -1.66
C GLY A 57 -5.62 -8.05 -0.44
N GLY A 58 -6.60 -8.46 0.37
CA GLY A 58 -6.89 -7.75 1.63
C GLY A 58 -5.68 -7.69 2.59
N PRO A 59 -5.72 -6.83 3.61
CA PRO A 59 -4.61 -6.68 4.56
C PRO A 59 -4.22 -8.02 5.19
N MET A 60 -2.92 -8.32 5.20
CA MET A 60 -2.37 -9.43 5.97
C MET A 60 -2.43 -9.07 7.46
N THR A 61 -3.19 -9.83 8.25
CA THR A 61 -3.39 -9.54 9.68
C THR A 61 -2.73 -10.58 10.58
N ASN A 62 -2.13 -10.13 11.68
CA ASN A 62 -1.65 -10.98 12.77
C ASN A 62 -1.79 -10.23 14.11
N GLY A 63 -2.82 -10.56 14.88
CA GLY A 63 -3.13 -9.87 16.13
C GLY A 63 -3.46 -8.39 15.91
N GLN A 64 -2.70 -7.48 16.53
CA GLN A 64 -2.85 -6.03 16.36
C GLN A 64 -2.13 -5.47 15.12
N TYR A 65 -1.36 -6.29 14.41
CA TYR A 65 -0.60 -5.87 13.25
C TYR A 65 -1.36 -6.15 11.96
N SER A 66 -1.30 -5.19 11.04
CA SER A 66 -1.90 -5.30 9.71
C SER A 66 -0.93 -4.73 8.69
N VAL A 67 -0.68 -5.47 7.62
CA VAL A 67 0.17 -5.05 6.51
C VAL A 67 -0.66 -5.14 5.23
N THR A 68 -0.93 -3.98 4.64
CA THR A 68 -1.53 -3.89 3.31
C THR A 68 -0.41 -3.74 2.29
N GLY A 69 -0.23 -4.75 1.45
CA GLY A 69 0.65 -4.65 0.28
C GLY A 69 -0.02 -3.86 -0.86
N GLY A 70 0.75 -3.52 -1.90
CA GLY A 70 0.24 -2.86 -3.11
C GLY A 70 0.50 -1.36 -3.17
N PHE A 71 0.34 -0.80 -4.37
CA PHE A 71 0.77 0.57 -4.70
C PHE A 71 -0.24 1.68 -4.28
N TRP A 72 -1.35 1.33 -3.61
CA TRP A 72 -2.31 2.29 -3.08
C TRP A 72 -2.83 1.85 -1.71
N ALA A 73 -1.92 1.54 -0.78
CA ALA A 73 -2.30 1.43 0.62
C ALA A 73 -2.81 2.81 1.08
N LEU A 74 -4.12 3.05 0.91
CA LEU A 74 -4.82 4.14 1.57
C LEU A 74 -4.49 4.02 3.06
N PRO A 75 -4.19 5.12 3.76
CA PRO A 75 -3.89 5.06 5.19
C PRO A 75 -5.01 4.29 5.90
N THR A 76 -4.69 3.07 6.31
CA THR A 76 -5.62 2.24 7.07
C THR A 76 -5.51 2.70 8.52
N ALA A 77 -6.61 3.25 9.04
CA ALA A 77 -6.67 3.61 10.44
C ALA A 77 -6.66 2.31 11.26
N VAL A 78 -5.54 2.00 11.91
CA VAL A 78 -5.47 0.90 12.88
C VAL A 78 -6.38 1.25 14.06
N GLN A 79 -7.52 0.58 14.14
CA GLN A 79 -8.43 0.74 15.27
C GLN A 79 -7.83 0.09 16.51
N VAL A 80 -7.86 0.78 17.64
CA VAL A 80 -7.53 0.18 18.94
C VAL A 80 -8.62 -0.86 19.25
N THR A 81 -8.25 -2.04 19.75
CA THR A 81 -9.21 -3.08 20.13
C THR A 81 -10.27 -2.51 21.08
N GLY A 82 -11.55 -2.60 20.69
CA GLY A 82 -12.68 -2.07 21.46
C GLY A 82 -13.01 -0.59 21.24
N ALA A 83 -12.25 0.14 20.41
CA ALA A 83 -12.60 1.48 19.98
C ALA A 83 -13.75 1.46 18.95
N PRO A 84 -14.60 2.50 18.93
CA PRO A 84 -15.60 2.66 17.88
C PRO A 84 -14.97 2.82 16.49
N THR A 85 -15.57 2.20 15.49
CA THR A 85 -15.20 2.42 14.09
C THR A 85 -15.77 3.75 13.63
N LEU A 86 -14.91 4.67 13.19
CA LEU A 86 -15.28 5.95 12.58
C LEU A 86 -15.59 5.78 11.09
N THR A 87 -16.72 6.31 10.64
CA THR A 87 -17.20 6.26 9.26
C THR A 87 -17.51 7.66 8.76
N ILE A 88 -17.21 7.92 7.48
CA ILE A 88 -17.59 9.15 6.77
C ILE A 88 -18.43 8.75 5.56
N ALA A 89 -19.63 9.32 5.43
CA ALA A 89 -20.54 9.08 4.32
C ALA A 89 -21.04 10.41 3.72
N PRO A 90 -21.36 10.48 2.42
CA PRO A 90 -22.01 11.66 1.82
C PRO A 90 -23.33 12.00 2.53
N ALA A 91 -23.65 13.30 2.63
CA ALA A 91 -24.93 13.80 3.12
C ALA A 91 -25.62 14.64 2.02
N SER A 92 -26.32 15.71 2.40
CA SER A 92 -26.80 16.71 1.43
C SER A 92 -25.64 17.34 0.64
N PRO A 93 -25.89 17.93 -0.54
CA PRO A 93 -24.84 18.57 -1.35
C PRO A 93 -23.96 19.50 -0.52
N GLY A 94 -22.64 19.32 -0.63
CA GLY A 94 -21.64 20.08 0.14
C GLY A 94 -21.47 19.64 1.60
N ASN A 95 -22.05 18.51 2.02
CA ASN A 95 -21.95 18.00 3.38
C ASN A 95 -21.58 16.52 3.42
N ALA A 96 -20.96 16.12 4.53
CA ALA A 96 -20.67 14.73 4.89
C ALA A 96 -21.19 14.43 6.29
N THR A 97 -21.65 13.20 6.49
CA THR A 97 -21.98 12.67 7.81
C THR A 97 -20.78 11.92 8.35
N ILE A 98 -20.36 12.26 9.56
CA ILE A 98 -19.37 11.53 10.34
C ILE A 98 -20.11 10.81 11.46
N SER A 99 -19.87 9.52 11.60
CA SER A 99 -20.50 8.69 12.64
C SER A 99 -19.53 7.64 13.15
N TRP A 100 -19.84 7.06 14.32
CA TRP A 100 -19.07 5.94 14.83
C TRP A 100 -19.92 4.90 15.56
N THR A 101 -19.50 3.64 15.45
CA THR A 101 -20.21 2.49 16.06
C THR A 101 -19.22 1.50 16.66
N PRO A 102 -19.46 0.97 17.88
CA PRO A 102 -20.55 1.33 18.80
C PRO A 102 -20.39 2.75 19.40
N ASN A 103 -21.47 3.34 19.91
CA ASN A 103 -21.41 4.66 20.56
C ASN A 103 -20.80 4.58 21.97
N THR A 104 -19.53 4.17 22.06
CA THR A 104 -18.83 3.94 23.32
C THR A 104 -18.62 5.27 24.08
N PRO A 105 -19.02 5.37 25.36
CA PRO A 105 -18.82 6.58 26.16
C PRO A 105 -17.34 6.98 26.31
N GLY A 106 -17.10 8.29 26.36
CA GLY A 106 -15.78 8.89 26.55
C GLY A 106 -15.01 9.20 25.28
N TYR A 107 -15.50 8.80 24.10
CA TYR A 107 -14.91 9.23 22.83
C TYR A 107 -15.46 10.59 22.38
N VAL A 108 -14.57 11.44 21.89
CA VAL A 108 -14.87 12.74 21.26
C VAL A 108 -14.27 12.79 19.86
N LEU A 109 -14.90 13.55 18.97
CA LEU A 109 -14.34 13.80 17.64
C LEU A 109 -13.27 14.88 17.71
N GLN A 110 -12.08 14.60 17.19
CA GLN A 110 -11.03 15.58 16.96
C GLN A 110 -10.83 15.81 15.47
N GLN A 111 -10.37 17.01 15.14
CA GLN A 111 -10.11 17.42 13.76
C GLN A 111 -8.74 18.12 13.64
N THR A 112 -8.16 18.04 12.44
CA THR A 112 -6.98 18.81 12.06
C THR A 112 -6.98 19.11 10.56
N ALA A 113 -6.25 20.15 10.15
CA ALA A 113 -6.09 20.51 8.74
C ALA A 113 -4.82 19.89 8.11
N ILE A 114 -3.87 19.45 8.93
CA ILE A 114 -2.57 18.91 8.49
C ILE A 114 -2.18 17.71 9.35
N LEU A 115 -1.49 16.73 8.75
CA LEU A 115 -1.01 15.54 9.47
C LEU A 115 0.47 15.61 9.87
N SER A 116 1.23 16.59 9.37
CA SER A 116 2.66 16.75 9.67
C SER A 116 3.09 18.22 9.66
N PRO A 117 3.44 18.82 10.82
CA PRO A 117 3.14 18.33 12.17
C PRO A 117 1.63 18.39 12.43
N ALA A 118 1.06 17.32 12.99
CA ALA A 118 -0.36 17.30 13.32
C ALA A 118 -0.67 18.20 14.53
N ASN A 119 -1.71 19.04 14.42
CA ASN A 119 -2.27 19.78 15.55
C ASN A 119 -3.75 19.42 15.70
N TRP A 120 -4.04 18.46 16.58
CA TRP A 120 -5.38 17.95 16.82
C TRP A 120 -6.13 18.80 17.83
N THR A 121 -7.32 19.26 17.45
CA THR A 121 -8.22 20.01 18.34
C THR A 121 -9.57 19.33 18.40
N ASN A 122 -10.31 19.54 19.50
CA ASN A 122 -11.66 19.00 19.61
C ASN A 122 -12.57 19.64 18.55
N SER A 123 -13.35 18.82 17.87
CA SER A 123 -14.40 19.28 16.97
C SER A 123 -15.49 20.00 17.79
N PRO A 124 -16.14 21.04 17.24
CA PRO A 124 -17.31 21.66 17.86
C PRO A 124 -18.43 20.67 18.21
N SER A 125 -18.49 19.52 17.54
CA SER A 125 -19.47 18.47 17.81
C SER A 125 -19.26 17.74 19.15
N GLY A 126 -18.06 17.80 19.73
CA GLY A 126 -17.72 17.04 20.93
C GLY A 126 -17.97 15.53 20.77
N SER A 127 -18.80 14.97 21.64
CA SER A 127 -19.23 13.56 21.62
C SER A 127 -20.52 13.29 20.83
N THR A 128 -21.03 14.28 20.09
CA THR A 128 -22.27 14.12 19.29
C THR A 128 -22.04 13.14 18.14
N ASN A 129 -22.93 12.15 18.04
CA ASN A 129 -22.85 11.07 17.05
C ASN A 129 -24.26 10.65 16.60
N PRO A 130 -24.60 10.70 15.31
CA PRO A 130 -23.79 11.20 14.19
C PRO A 130 -23.69 12.73 14.15
N ILE A 131 -22.76 13.26 13.34
CA ILE A 131 -22.63 14.70 13.06
C ILE A 131 -22.52 14.97 11.56
N VAL A 132 -23.20 16.02 11.09
CA VAL A 132 -23.05 16.54 9.72
C VAL A 132 -22.03 17.67 9.73
N VAL A 133 -21.07 17.60 8.81
CA VAL A 133 -20.02 18.59 8.62
C VAL A 133 -19.97 19.07 7.17
N PRO A 134 -19.53 20.31 6.91
CA PRO A 134 -19.30 20.78 5.55
C PRO A 134 -18.20 19.97 4.85
N ALA A 135 -18.46 19.52 3.63
CA ALA A 135 -17.50 18.89 2.74
C ALA A 135 -16.88 19.96 1.81
N THR A 136 -15.91 20.71 2.36
CA THR A 136 -15.22 21.80 1.67
C THR A 136 -14.06 21.32 0.80
N LEU A 137 -13.54 22.19 -0.08
CA LEU A 137 -12.37 21.90 -0.93
C LEU A 137 -11.07 21.66 -0.13
N GLN A 138 -10.91 22.27 1.06
CA GLN A 138 -9.78 21.96 1.93
C GLN A 138 -9.97 20.61 2.60
N SER A 139 -8.92 19.78 2.54
CA SER A 139 -8.87 18.52 3.27
C SER A 139 -8.91 18.77 4.77
N LYS A 140 -9.80 18.07 5.45
CA LYS A 140 -9.87 18.04 6.91
C LYS A 140 -9.81 16.59 7.37
N PHE A 141 -8.99 16.32 8.37
CA PHE A 141 -8.76 15.00 8.92
C PHE A 141 -9.47 14.87 10.26
N TYR A 142 -10.03 13.70 10.53
CA TYR A 142 -10.79 13.41 11.72
C TYR A 142 -10.27 12.17 12.43
N ARG A 143 -10.35 12.15 13.76
CA ARG A 143 -10.11 10.97 14.58
C ARG A 143 -11.05 10.92 15.77
N LEU A 144 -11.28 9.73 16.29
CA LEU A 144 -11.83 9.58 17.62
C LEU A 144 -10.71 9.64 18.65
N PHE A 145 -10.98 10.35 19.74
CA PHE A 145 -10.06 10.48 20.86
C PHE A 145 -10.81 10.20 22.15
N LYS A 146 -10.21 9.40 23.02
CA LYS A 146 -10.70 9.20 24.39
C LYS A 146 -9.72 9.92 25.31
N PRO A 147 -10.13 11.03 25.95
CA PRO A 147 -9.28 11.77 26.89
C PRO A 147 -8.80 10.92 28.07
#